data_AF-A0A662LSQ2-F1
#
_entry.id   AF-A0A662LSQ2-F1
#
_cell.length_a   1.000
_cell.length_b   1.000
_cell.length_c   1.000
_cell.angle_alpha   90.00
_cell.angle_beta   90.00
_cell.angle_gamma   90.00
#
_symmetry.space_group_name_H-M   'P 1'
#
loop_
_entity.id
_entity.type
_entity.pdbx_description
1 polymer ?
#
loop_
_entity_poly.entity_id
_entity_poly.type
_entity_poly.pdbx_seq_one_letter_code
_entity_poly.pdbx_strand_id
1 'polypeptide(L)' 'MNKIRDILNELKWQKRYDLSKVNLWYIHRGAPNDIKIISGENIVSIEKTFLETVDSMIPHHRIFKITYEDETIFKRRGYQ' A
#
# COMPACT_ATOMS: atom_id res chain seq x y z
N MET A 1 15.38 5.17 -4.39
CA MET A 1 14.65 5.21 -3.11
C MET A 1 13.24 4.68 -3.33
N ASN A 2 12.79 3.71 -2.53
CA ASN A 2 11.50 3.05 -2.75
C ASN A 2 10.45 3.71 -1.84
N LYS A 3 9.89 4.83 -2.30
CA LYS A 3 9.00 5.69 -1.51
C LYS A 3 7.84 4.93 -0.83
N ILE A 4 7.32 3.88 -1.47
CA ILE A 4 6.26 3.02 -0.90
C ILE A 4 6.76 2.27 0.33
N ARG A 5 7.93 1.63 0.23
CA ARG A 5 8.57 0.91 1.33
C ARG A 5 8.85 1.85 2.49
N ASP A 6 9.35 3.04 2.19
CA ASP A 6 9.75 4.01 3.22
C ASP A 6 8.52 4.48 4.01
N ILE A 7 7.43 4.84 3.32
CA ILE A 7 6.15 5.21 3.95
C ILE A 7 5.60 4.07 4.80
N LEU A 8 5.57 2.85 4.28
CA LEU A 8 4.98 1.72 5.02
C LEU A 8 5.81 1.29 6.22
N ASN A 9 7.14 1.40 6.14
CA ASN A 9 7.98 1.20 7.32
C ASN A 9 7.76 2.30 8.36
N GLU A 10 7.62 3.55 7.92
CA GLU A 10 7.31 4.66 8.83
C GLU A 10 6.01 4.40 9.61
N LEU A 11 4.94 3.98 8.91
CA LEU A 11 3.66 3.63 9.51
C LEU A 11 3.75 2.39 10.41
N LYS A 12 4.52 1.36 10.00
CA LYS A 12 4.66 0.11 10.75
C LYS A 12 5.39 0.28 12.08
N TRP A 13 6.46 1.07 12.12
CA TRP A 13 7.37 1.12 13.26
C TRP A 13 7.05 2.22 14.28
N GLN A 14 6.32 3.25 13.88
CA GLN A 14 5.95 4.31 14.81
C GLN A 14 4.66 3.95 15.57
N LYS A 15 4.76 3.89 16.91
CA LYS A 15 3.65 3.55 17.82
C LYS A 15 2.38 4.41 17.67
N ARG A 16 2.48 5.58 17.04
CA ARG A 16 1.34 6.50 16.86
C ARG A 16 0.43 6.11 15.70
N TYR A 17 0.88 5.23 14.81
CA TYR A 17 0.10 4.79 13.66
C TYR A 17 -0.46 3.40 13.90
N ASP A 18 -1.65 3.20 13.36
CA ASP A 18 -2.32 1.91 13.31
C ASP A 18 -2.38 1.42 11.86
N LEU A 19 -1.68 0.32 11.57
CA LEU A 19 -1.63 -0.27 10.24
C LEU A 19 -3.01 -0.72 9.73
N SER A 20 -3.95 -1.06 10.61
CA SER A 20 -5.31 -1.43 10.21
C SER A 20 -6.09 -0.26 9.59
N LYS A 21 -5.65 0.97 9.84
CA LYS A 21 -6.24 2.20 9.28
C LYS A 21 -5.62 2.61 7.95
N VAL A 22 -4.67 1.82 7.44
CA VAL A 22 -4.00 2.07 6.17
C VAL A 22 -4.74 1.35 5.06
N ASN A 23 -5.01 2.04 3.94
CA ASN A 23 -5.48 1.38 2.72
C ASN A 23 -4.49 1.59 1.57
N LEU A 24 -4.15 0.50 0.88
CA LEU A 24 -3.26 0.48 -0.26
C LEU A 24 -4.05 0.23 -1.54
N TRP A 25 -3.97 1.18 -2.47
CA TRP A 25 -4.58 1.07 -3.79
C TRP A 25 -3.51 0.68 -4.81
N TYR A 26 -3.76 -0.39 -5.56
CA TYR A 26 -2.80 -0.91 -6.53
C TYR A 26 -3.46 -1.40 -7.81
N ILE A 27 -2.67 -1.38 -8.89
CA ILE A 27 -3.10 -1.87 -10.19
C ILE A 27 -3.10 -3.39 -10.20
N HIS A 28 -4.21 -3.99 -10.59
CA HIS A 28 -4.39 -5.43 -10.75
C HIS A 28 -5.08 -5.73 -12.08
N ARG A 29 -4.33 -6.28 -13.04
CA ARG A 29 -4.84 -6.59 -14.37
C ARG A 29 -6.01 -7.57 -14.28
N GLY A 30 -7.15 -7.21 -14.86
CA GLY A 30 -8.36 -8.04 -14.90
C GLY A 30 -9.33 -7.83 -13.73
N ALA A 31 -9.09 -6.85 -12.86
CA ALA A 31 -10.09 -6.36 -11.90
C ALA A 31 -10.97 -5.27 -12.54
N PRO A 32 -12.17 -4.97 -11.98
CA PRO A 32 -12.92 -3.77 -12.35
C PRO A 32 -12.03 -2.53 -12.24
N ASN A 33 -11.97 -1.73 -13.31
CA ASN A 33 -11.08 -0.56 -13.44
C ASN A 33 -9.56 -0.85 -13.29
N ASP A 34 -9.16 -2.13 -13.35
CA ASP A 34 -7.80 -2.60 -13.06
C ASP A 34 -7.24 -2.17 -11.69
N ILE A 35 -8.11 -1.95 -10.69
CA ILE A 35 -7.74 -1.46 -9.36
C ILE A 35 -8.21 -2.42 -8.27
N LYS A 36 -7.37 -2.65 -7.27
CA LYS A 36 -7.73 -3.30 -6.01
C LYS A 36 -7.25 -2.48 -4.82
N ILE A 37 -7.92 -2.69 -3.69
CA ILE A 37 -7.59 -2.10 -2.40
C ILE A 37 -7.29 -3.24 -1.43
N ILE A 38 -6.25 -3.08 -0.61
CA ILE A 38 -6.05 -3.92 0.57
C ILE A 38 -5.91 -3.05 1.80
N SER A 39 -6.37 -3.58 2.92
CA SER A 39 -6.09 -3.06 4.26
C SER A 39 -4.63 -3.35 4.64
N GLY A 40 -4.03 -2.43 5.40
CA GLY A 40 -2.70 -2.61 5.97
C GLY A 40 -2.62 -3.73 6.99
N GLU A 41 -3.76 -4.17 7.56
CA GLU A 41 -3.84 -5.34 8.43
C GLU A 41 -3.44 -6.64 7.70
N ASN A 42 -3.62 -6.69 6.37
CA ASN A 42 -3.30 -7.85 5.55
C ASN A 42 -1.83 -7.90 5.15
N ILE A 43 -1.00 -6.91 5.57
CA ILE A 43 0.43 -6.89 5.26
C ILE A 43 1.17 -7.85 6.18
N VAL A 44 1.78 -8.88 5.59
CA VAL A 44 2.62 -9.85 6.30
C VAL A 44 4.05 -9.29 6.41
N SER A 45 4.64 -8.88 5.28
CA SER A 45 6.02 -8.40 5.21
C SER A 45 6.18 -7.25 4.19
N ILE A 46 7.16 -6.37 4.46
CA ILE A 46 7.50 -5.23 3.60
C ILE A 46 8.88 -5.48 2.99
N GLU A 47 8.90 -6.18 1.86
CA GLU A 47 10.14 -6.57 1.19
C GLU A 47 10.76 -5.41 0.38
N LYS A 48 11.90 -5.68 -0.26
CA LYS A 48 12.66 -4.64 -0.97
C LYS A 48 11.91 -4.10 -2.20
N THR A 49 11.17 -4.97 -2.89
CA THR A 49 10.56 -4.69 -4.19
C THR A 49 9.05 -4.94 -4.22
N PHE A 50 8.51 -5.64 -3.23
CA PHE A 50 7.10 -6.03 -3.14
C PHE A 50 6.62 -6.05 -1.69
N LEU A 51 5.30 -6.01 -1.52
CA LEU A 51 4.61 -6.33 -0.27
C LEU A 51 4.14 -7.76 -0.33
N GLU A 52 4.35 -8.50 0.75
CA GLU A 52 3.68 -9.77 0.97
C GLU A 52 2.43 -9.51 1.78
N THR A 53 1.33 -10.08 1.33
CA THR A 53 0.03 -10.00 1.98
C THR A 53 -0.47 -11.41 2.25
N VAL A 54 -1.51 -11.55 3.05
CA VAL A 54 -2.13 -12.86 3.35
C VAL A 54 -2.44 -13.66 2.07
N ASP A 55 -2.93 -12.99 1.02
CA ASP A 55 -3.43 -13.67 -0.18
C ASP A 55 -2.54 -13.51 -1.42
N SER A 56 -1.59 -12.57 -1.41
CA SER A 56 -0.87 -12.20 -2.64
C SER A 56 0.43 -11.44 -2.42
N MET A 57 1.24 -11.37 -3.48
CA MET A 57 2.43 -10.52 -3.55
C MET A 57 2.16 -9.29 -4.43
N ILE A 58 2.37 -8.10 -3.90
CA ILE A 58 2.09 -6.83 -4.58
C ILE A 58 3.38 -6.04 -4.83
N PRO A 59 3.84 -5.94 -6.09
CA PRO A 59 5.01 -5.12 -6.40
C PRO A 59 4.77 -3.63 -6.06
N HIS A 60 5.78 -2.98 -5.46
CA HIS A 60 5.65 -1.58 -5.03
C HIS A 60 5.35 -0.62 -6.18
N HIS A 61 5.78 -0.96 -7.40
CA HIS A 61 5.51 -0.14 -8.58
C HIS A 61 4.02 -0.11 -8.98
N ARG A 62 3.22 -1.08 -8.50
CA ARG A 62 1.77 -1.13 -8.76
C ARG A 62 0.96 -0.31 -7.77
N ILE A 63 1.52 -0.02 -6.60
CA ILE A 63 0.85 0.79 -5.58
C ILE A 63 0.91 2.26 -6.00
N PHE A 64 -0.27 2.85 -6.20
CA PHE A 64 -0.40 4.21 -6.69
C PHE A 64 -1.05 5.16 -5.68
N LYS A 65 -1.74 4.66 -4.66
CA LYS A 65 -2.30 5.49 -3.58
C LYS A 65 -2.21 4.76 -2.24
N ILE A 66 -1.89 5.51 -1.19
CA ILE A 66 -1.91 5.06 0.20
C ILE A 66 -2.74 6.07 0.98
N THR A 67 -3.68 5.59 1.77
CA THR A 67 -4.43 6.41 2.73
C THR A 67 -4.20 5.95 4.16
N TYR A 68 -4.36 6.85 5.10
CA TYR A 68 -4.42 6.58 6.54
C TYR A 68 -5.62 7.36 7.08
N GLU A 69 -6.55 6.69 7.77
CA GLU A 69 -7.79 7.35 8.26
C GLU A 69 -8.51 8.14 7.17
N ASP A 70 -8.67 7.52 5.99
CA ASP A 70 -9.26 8.09 4.76
C ASP A 70 -8.50 9.29 4.14
N GLU A 71 -7.47 9.80 4.79
CA GLU A 71 -6.61 10.85 4.25
C GLU A 71 -5.55 10.29 3.31
N THR A 72 -5.37 10.92 2.14
CA THR A 72 -4.35 10.49 1.17
C THR A 72 -2.97 11.01 1.57
N ILE A 73 -2.13 10.12 2.08
CA ILE A 73 -0.73 10.41 2.44
C ILE A 73 0.23 10.18 1.27
N PHE A 74 -0.18 9.41 0.27
CA PHE A 74 0.57 9.22 -0.96
C PHE A 74 -0.34 9.00 -2.15
N LYS A 75 0.00 9.63 -3.28
CA LYS A 75 -0.60 9.40 -4.59
C LYS A 75 0.44 9.57 -5.69
N ARG A 76 0.51 8.63 -6.63
CA ARG A 76 1.31 8.77 -7.85
C ARG A 76 0.63 9.76 -8.79
N ARG A 77 1.42 10.63 -9.41
CA ARG A 77 0.94 11.48 -10.50
C ARG A 77 0.49 10.61 -11.68
N GLY A 78 -0.62 10.96 -12.32
CA GLY A 78 -1.17 10.23 -13.48
C GLY A 78 -2.17 9.12 -13.16
N TYR A 79 -2.50 8.90 -11.88
CA TYR A 79 -3.57 8.00 -11.46
C TYR A 79 -4.71 8.83 -10.85
N GLN A 80 -5.96 8.56 -11.24
CA GLN A 80 -7.14 9.25 -10.69
C GLN A 80 -7.52 8.72 -9.31
#